data_AF-A0A873WZ12-F1
#
_entry.id   AF-A0A873WZ12-F1
#
_cell.length_a   1.000
_cell.length_b   1.000
_cell.length_c   1.000
_cell.angle_alpha   90.00
_cell.angle_beta   90.00
_cell.angle_gamma   90.00
#
_symmetry.space_group_name_H-M   'P 1'
#
loop_
_entity.id
_entity.type
_entity.pdbx_description
1 polymer ?
#
loop_
_entity_poly.entity_id
_entity_poly.type
_entity_poly.pdbx_seq_one_letter_code
_entity_poly.pdbx_strand_id
1 'polypeptide(L)'
;MNLFNNLQLGKIEWYTQKVTSLFLISPLILMVNYVFMLFFFCFLHLELGFHSILEDYYQNTLLRILVDFLFKLVLIFVYGIFCCTLILLLI
;
A
#
# COMPACT_ATOMS: atom_id res chain seq x y z
N MET A 1 -12.71 9.08 20.13
CA MET A 1 -12.74 9.41 18.69
C MET A 1 -14.19 9.31 18.24
N ASN A 2 -14.73 10.34 17.58
CA ASN A 2 -16.17 10.42 17.27
C ASN A 2 -16.55 9.35 16.22
N LEU A 3 -17.69 8.66 16.37
CA LEU A 3 -18.14 7.58 15.48
C LEU A 3 -18.25 8.04 14.00
N PHE A 4 -18.61 9.30 13.82
CA PHE A 4 -18.66 9.97 12.52
C PHE A 4 -17.28 10.07 11.84
N ASN A 5 -16.22 10.29 12.62
CA ASN A 5 -14.85 10.37 12.09
C ASN A 5 -14.37 8.99 11.63
N ASN A 6 -14.72 7.91 12.34
CA ASN A 6 -14.38 6.55 11.93
C ASN A 6 -15.07 6.17 10.60
N LEU A 7 -16.33 6.57 10.42
CA LEU A 7 -17.06 6.35 9.16
C LEU A 7 -16.46 7.12 7.99
N GLN A 8 -15.96 8.34 8.22
CA GLN A 8 -15.29 9.12 7.18
C GLN A 8 -13.93 8.52 6.81
N LEU A 9 -13.15 8.08 7.80
CA LEU A 9 -11.85 7.44 7.56
C LEU A 9 -12.00 6.15 6.74
N GLY A 10 -12.92 5.27 7.11
CA GLY A 10 -13.16 4.04 6.34
C GLY A 10 -13.62 4.29 4.90
N LYS A 11 -14.40 5.36 4.66
CA LYS A 11 -14.75 5.78 3.29
C LYS A 11 -13.55 6.24 2.49
N ILE A 12 -12.68 7.05 3.10
CA ILE A 12 -11.46 7.55 2.44
C ILE A 12 -10.55 6.38 2.07
N GLU A 13 -10.37 5.43 2.98
CA GLU A 13 -9.59 4.22 2.74
C GLU A 13 -10.15 3.40 1.57
N TRP A 14 -11.47 3.18 1.57
CA TRP A 14 -12.15 2.50 0.47
C TRP A 14 -11.96 3.19 -0.88
N TYR A 15 -12.10 4.52 -0.95
CA TYR A 15 -11.84 5.27 -2.17
C TYR A 15 -10.37 5.15 -2.60
N THR A 16 -9.44 5.23 -1.65
CA THR A 16 -8.00 5.12 -1.94
C THR A 16 -7.65 3.76 -2.54
N GLN A 17 -8.25 2.68 -2.04
CA GLN A 17 -8.13 1.35 -2.65
C GLN A 17 -8.64 1.33 -4.09
N LYS A 18 -9.82 1.90 -4.37
CA LYS A 18 -10.36 1.94 -5.74
C LYS A 18 -9.52 2.78 -6.69
N VAL A 19 -9.03 3.93 -6.24
CA VAL A 19 -8.16 4.80 -7.02
C VAL A 19 -6.84 4.10 -7.36
N THR A 20 -6.21 3.46 -6.38
CA THR A 20 -4.96 2.71 -6.60
C THR A 20 -5.17 1.52 -7.54
N SER A 21 -6.25 0.75 -7.38
CA SER A 21 -6.62 -0.31 -8.34
C SER A 21 -6.84 0.22 -9.75
N LEU A 22 -7.62 1.29 -9.91
CA LEU A 22 -7.89 1.90 -11.21
C LEU A 22 -6.61 2.38 -11.87
N PHE A 23 -5.73 3.03 -11.11
CA PHE A 23 -4.44 3.49 -11.62
C PHE A 23 -3.60 2.31 -12.14
N LEU A 24 -3.50 1.22 -11.37
CA LEU A 24 -2.71 0.05 -11.73
C LEU A 24 -3.22 -0.68 -12.98
N ILE A 25 -4.54 -0.74 -13.15
CA ILE A 25 -5.18 -1.43 -14.29
C ILE A 25 -5.26 -0.51 -15.52
N SER A 26 -5.28 0.80 -15.31
CA SER A 26 -5.44 1.75 -16.41
C SER A 26 -4.25 1.74 -17.38
N PRO A 27 -4.47 1.99 -18.68
CA PRO A 27 -3.39 2.18 -19.64
C PRO A 27 -2.52 3.41 -19.32
N LEU A 28 -2.95 4.29 -18.40
CA LEU A 28 -2.13 5.39 -17.90
C LEU A 28 -0.83 4.88 -17.27
N ILE A 29 -0.82 3.66 -16.72
CA ILE A 29 0.41 3.07 -16.15
C ILE A 29 1.53 2.96 -17.19
N LEU A 30 1.19 2.72 -18.46
CA LEU A 30 2.15 2.65 -19.56
C LEU A 30 2.68 4.04 -19.97
N MET A 31 1.97 5.10 -19.60
CA MET A 31 2.35 6.49 -19.85
C MET A 31 3.13 7.09 -18.67
N VAL A 32 3.24 6.38 -17.55
CA VAL A 32 4.02 6.82 -16.39
C VAL A 32 5.50 6.63 -16.69
N ASN A 33 6.17 7.73 -17.05
CA ASN A 33 7.63 7.74 -17.27
C ASN A 33 8.44 7.57 -15.97
N TYR A 34 7.78 7.63 -14.80
CA TYR A 34 8.42 7.56 -13.50
C TYR A 34 8.25 6.17 -12.90
N VAL A 35 9.22 5.29 -13.13
CA VAL A 35 9.25 3.94 -12.55
C VAL A 35 9.04 3.97 -11.02
N PHE A 36 9.62 4.96 -10.32
CA PHE A 36 9.38 5.18 -8.89
C PHE A 36 7.90 5.35 -8.53
N MET A 37 7.15 6.12 -9.32
CA MET A 37 5.73 6.36 -9.09
C MET A 37 4.92 5.07 -9.27
N LEU A 38 5.24 4.28 -10.30
CA LEU A 38 4.60 2.99 -10.55
C LEU A 38 4.80 2.03 -9.37
N PHE A 39 6.04 1.87 -8.90
CA PHE A 39 6.32 1.02 -7.75
C PHE A 39 5.63 1.55 -6.49
N PHE A 40 5.67 2.86 -6.23
CA PHE A 40 4.97 3.45 -5.09
C PHE A 40 3.47 3.09 -5.08
N PHE A 41 2.78 3.22 -6.22
CA PHE A 41 1.37 2.83 -6.32
C PHE A 41 1.14 1.33 -6.11
N CYS A 42 2.04 0.47 -6.61
CA CYS A 42 2.00 -0.97 -6.33
C CYS A 42 2.14 -1.27 -4.82
N PHE A 43 3.13 -0.67 -4.15
CA PHE A 43 3.37 -0.86 -2.72
C PHE A 43 2.19 -0.37 -1.88
N LEU A 44 1.66 0.81 -2.19
CA LEU A 44 0.48 1.37 -1.52
C LEU A 44 -0.75 0.46 -1.71
N HIS A 45 -0.97 -0.04 -2.92
CA HIS A 45 -2.09 -0.93 -3.19
C HIS A 45 -1.99 -2.26 -2.42
N LEU A 46 -0.79 -2.84 -2.38
CA LEU A 46 -0.52 -4.06 -1.60
C LEU A 46 -0.73 -3.83 -0.09
N GLU A 47 -0.30 -2.68 0.43
CA GLU A 47 -0.46 -2.36 1.85
C GLU A 47 -1.93 -2.24 2.26
N LEU A 48 -2.72 -1.49 1.50
CA LEU A 48 -4.15 -1.36 1.77
C LEU A 48 -4.89 -2.69 1.64
N GLY A 49 -4.54 -3.50 0.62
CA GLY A 49 -5.13 -4.83 0.44
C GLY A 49 -4.78 -5.77 1.60
N PHE A 50 -3.53 -5.75 2.06
CA PHE A 50 -3.10 -6.55 3.21
C PHE A 50 -3.78 -6.10 4.50
N HIS A 51 -3.97 -4.79 4.70
CA HIS A 51 -4.70 -4.26 5.84
C HIS A 51 -6.13 -4.81 5.91
N SER A 52 -6.87 -4.81 4.79
CA SER A 52 -8.23 -5.37 4.75
C SER A 52 -8.24 -6.88 5.04
N ILE A 53 -7.28 -7.65 4.52
CA ILE A 53 -7.13 -9.08 4.85
C ILE A 53 -6.91 -9.25 6.36
N LEU A 54 -6.05 -8.43 6.96
CA LEU A 54 -5.78 -8.50 8.38
C LEU A 54 -7.02 -8.20 9.23
N GLU A 55 -7.85 -7.24 8.83
CA GLU A 55 -9.10 -6.94 9.50
C GLU A 55 -10.11 -8.09 9.44
N ASP A 56 -10.20 -8.77 8.28
CA ASP A 56 -11.13 -9.88 8.07
C ASP A 56 -10.72 -11.16 8.84
N TYR A 57 -9.43 -11.50 8.83
CA TYR A 57 -8.94 -12.78 9.34
C TYR A 57 -8.40 -12.74 10.78
N TYR A 58 -7.89 -11.59 11.26
CA TYR A 58 -7.29 -11.48 12.60
C TYR A 58 -8.16 -10.69 13.57
N GLN A 59 -8.98 -11.41 14.34
CA GLN A 59 -9.82 -10.84 15.41
C GLN A 59 -8.99 -10.37 16.62
N ASN A 60 -7.85 -11.02 16.89
CA ASN A 60 -6.97 -10.62 17.98
C ASN A 60 -6.13 -9.39 17.56
N THR A 61 -6.35 -8.28 18.26
CA THR A 61 -5.71 -6.98 17.96
C THR A 61 -4.18 -7.03 18.07
N LEU A 62 -3.63 -7.72 19.06
CA LEU A 62 -2.17 -7.84 19.23
C LEU A 62 -1.53 -8.62 18.10
N LEU A 63 -2.14 -9.74 17.73
CA LEU A 63 -1.66 -10.57 16.61
C LEU A 63 -1.74 -9.80 15.29
N ARG A 64 -2.84 -9.06 15.08
CA ARG A 64 -3.02 -8.21 13.90
C ARG A 64 -1.93 -7.14 13.79
N ILE A 65 -1.64 -6.43 14.88
CA ILE A 65 -0.59 -5.40 14.91
C ILE A 65 0.79 -6.00 14.65
N LEU A 66 1.08 -7.17 15.23
CA LEU A 66 2.36 -7.85 15.01
C LEU A 66 2.55 -8.23 13.53
N VAL A 67 1.52 -8.81 12.91
CA VAL A 67 1.57 -9.22 11.50
C VAL A 67 1.65 -8.00 10.58
N ASP A 68 0.88 -6.94 10.85
CA ASP A 68 0.96 -5.67 10.11
C ASP A 68 2.37 -5.07 10.17
N PHE A 69 2.98 -5.06 11.36
CA PHE A 69 4.35 -4.58 11.54
C PHE A 69 5.37 -5.40 10.74
N LEU A 70 5.30 -6.73 10.81
CA LEU A 70 6.20 -7.61 10.07
C LEU A 70 6.06 -7.40 8.56
N PHE A 71 4.83 -7.28 8.07
CA PHE A 71 4.56 -7.02 6.67
C PHE A 71 5.10 -5.65 6.22
N LYS A 72 4.88 -4.59 7.00
CA LYS A 72 5.43 -3.25 6.71
C LYS A 72 6.96 -3.24 6.68
N LEU A 73 7.61 -3.99 7.57
CA LEU A 73 9.06 -4.15 7.56
C LEU A 73 9.53 -4.80 6.25
N VAL A 74 8.84 -5.84 5.78
CA VAL A 74 9.11 -6.46 4.49
C VAL A 74 8.92 -5.48 3.34
N LEU A 75 7.82 -4.72 3.30
CA LEU A 75 7.59 -3.73 2.25
C LEU A 75 8.69 -2.66 2.21
N ILE A 76 9.08 -2.12 3.37
CA ILE A 76 10.15 -1.12 3.48
C ILE A 76 11.48 -1.71 2.98
N PHE A 77 11.79 -2.95 3.34
CA PHE A 77 13.02 -3.60 2.92
C PHE A 77 13.06 -3.82 1.40
N VAL A 78 11.98 -4.33 0.80
CA VAL A 78 11.89 -4.53 -0.65
C VAL A 78 11.95 -3.19 -1.39
N TYR A 79 11.24 -2.18 -0.91
CA TYR A 79 11.27 -0.84 -1.49
C TYR A 79 12.67 -0.21 -1.38
N GLY A 80 13.35 -0.38 -0.25
CA GLY A 80 14.71 0.10 -0.04
C GLY A 80 15.71 -0.51 -1.03
N ILE A 81 15.67 -1.83 -1.22
CA ILE A 81 16.50 -2.52 -2.23
C ILE A 81 16.20 -1.96 -3.62
N PHE A 82 14.93 -1.84 -3.98
CA PHE A 82 14.51 -1.32 -5.27
C PHE A 82 15.08 0.09 -5.53
N CYS A 83 14.90 1.01 -4.58
CA CYS A 83 15.46 2.36 -4.64
C CYS A 83 16.98 2.36 -4.84
N CYS A 84 17.72 1.57 -4.05
CA CYS A 84 19.18 1.47 -4.16
C CYS A 84 19.62 0.95 -5.54
N THR A 85 18.95 -0.09 -6.06
CA THR A 85 19.28 -0.64 -7.39
C THR A 85 18.98 0.36 -8.51
N LEU A 86 17.90 1.13 -8.40
CA LEU A 86 17.52 2.09 -9.43
C LEU A 86 18.45 3.32 -9.43
N ILE A 87 18.89 3.78 -8.25
CA ILE A 87 19.94 4.81 -8.15
C ILE A 87 21.23 4.31 -8.79
N LEU A 88 21.65 3.07 -8.53
CA LEU A 88 22.86 2.49 -9.11
C LEU A 88 22.79 2.36 -10.64
N LEU A 89 21.59 2.11 -11.21
CA LEU A 89 21.36 2.06 -12.65
C LEU A 89 21.34 3.45 -13.32
N LEU A 90 21.12 4.52 -12.56
CA LEU A 90 21.07 5.90 -13.06
C LEU A 90 22.45 6.61 -13.03
N ILE A 91 23.42 6.06 -12.28
CA ILE A 91 24.82 6.52 -12.23
C ILE A 91 25.61 5.83 -13.34
#